data_AF-A0A7K0TQ51-F1
#
_entry.id   AF-A0A7K0TQ51-F1
#
_cell.length_a   1.000
_cell.length_b   1.000
_cell.length_c   1.000
_cell.angle_alpha   90.00
_cell.angle_beta   90.00
_cell.angle_gamma   90.00
#
_symmetry.space_group_name_H-M   'P 1'
#
loop_
_entity.id
_entity.type
_entity.pdbx_description
1 polymer ?
#
loop_
_entity_poly.entity_id
_entity_poly.type
_entity_poly.pdbx_seq_one_letter_code
_entity_poly.pdbx_strand_id
1 'polypeptide(L)'
;MAPGLPDDAIVVYRFNDSSVPPQYHRSFELTVTSKEARLVVDSYGEILADAKTAEVEQAWQVMSQTYPSLDALPVVKSELGCVGGTSRWLKITQGKTVLKDIALDECGGVNDAAVSTMAGWVDPALKLFPAVAVLAPS
;
A
#
# COMPACT_ATOMS: atom_id res chain seq x y z
N MET A 1 1.32 17.78 -19.15
CA MET A 1 0.71 16.90 -18.13
C MET A 1 1.67 15.75 -17.94
N ALA A 2 2.04 15.42 -16.70
CA ALA A 2 2.79 14.19 -16.45
C ALA A 2 1.91 12.98 -16.84
N PRO A 3 2.47 11.92 -17.45
CA PRO A 3 1.68 10.74 -17.77
C PRO A 3 1.15 10.10 -16.48
N GLY A 4 -0.12 9.67 -16.50
CA GLY A 4 -0.72 8.89 -15.41
C GLY A 4 -0.14 7.48 -15.33
N LEU A 5 -0.76 6.62 -14.52
CA LEU A 5 -0.43 5.20 -14.51
C LEU A 5 -0.72 4.57 -15.88
N PRO A 6 0.22 3.78 -16.45
CA PRO A 6 -0.04 2.99 -17.64
C PRO A 6 -1.13 1.94 -17.41
N ASP A 7 -1.96 1.63 -18.41
CA ASP A 7 -3.07 0.68 -18.29
C ASP A 7 -2.64 -0.76 -17.94
N ASP A 8 -1.41 -1.14 -18.30
CA ASP A 8 -0.80 -2.43 -18.01
C ASP A 8 0.07 -2.42 -16.75
N ALA A 9 0.01 -1.34 -15.95
CA ALA A 9 0.74 -1.26 -14.70
C ALA A 9 0.15 -2.19 -13.62
N ILE A 10 1.03 -2.67 -12.75
CA ILE A 10 0.70 -3.42 -11.55
C ILE A 10 1.19 -2.61 -10.36
N VAL A 11 0.26 -2.26 -9.48
CA VAL A 11 0.51 -1.57 -8.22
C VAL A 11 0.46 -2.60 -7.09
N VAL A 12 1.52 -2.70 -6.31
CA VAL A 12 1.59 -3.52 -5.10
C VAL A 12 1.87 -2.61 -3.92
N TYR A 13 0.95 -2.58 -2.97
CA TYR A 13 1.09 -1.85 -1.72
C TYR A 13 1.06 -2.84 -0.56
N ARG A 14 2.03 -2.76 0.34
CA ARG A 14 2.10 -3.54 1.57
C ARG A 14 2.07 -2.63 2.77
N PHE A 15 1.25 -2.98 3.74
CA PHE A 15 1.34 -2.47 5.10
C PHE A 15 1.78 -3.62 6.00
N ASN A 16 2.85 -3.39 6.74
CA ASN A 16 3.37 -4.33 7.73
C ASN A 16 3.29 -3.68 9.11
N ASP A 17 2.54 -4.33 9.99
CA ASP A 17 2.37 -3.84 11.36
C ASP A 17 3.64 -4.11 12.20
N SER A 18 3.75 -3.46 13.35
CA SER A 18 4.92 -3.56 14.23
C SER A 18 5.16 -4.99 14.70
N SER A 19 6.40 -5.50 14.54
CA SER A 19 6.79 -6.83 15.05
C SER A 19 6.91 -6.92 16.58
N VAL A 20 6.53 -5.87 17.32
CA VAL A 20 6.49 -5.89 18.79
C VAL A 20 5.08 -6.29 19.24
N PRO A 21 4.93 -7.37 20.03
CA PRO A 21 3.62 -7.91 20.40
C PRO A 21 2.75 -6.88 21.14
N PRO A 22 1.52 -6.64 20.65
CA PRO A 22 0.34 -7.18 21.33
C PRO A 22 -0.40 -8.20 20.44
N GLN A 23 -1.48 -8.80 20.97
CA GLN A 23 -2.21 -9.95 20.39
C GLN A 23 -2.72 -9.81 18.94
N TYR A 24 -2.62 -8.63 18.31
CA TYR A 24 -3.25 -8.32 17.03
C TYR A 24 -2.27 -7.65 16.07
N HIS A 25 -1.41 -8.44 15.44
CA HIS A 25 -0.59 -8.02 14.29
C HIS A 25 -1.40 -8.26 13.01
N ARG A 26 -1.67 -7.23 12.21
CA ARG A 26 -2.36 -7.39 10.92
C ARG A 26 -1.58 -6.67 9.82
N SER A 27 -0.96 -7.48 8.98
CA SER A 27 -0.34 -7.00 7.75
C SER A 27 -1.29 -7.23 6.58
N PHE A 28 -1.14 -6.44 5.52
CA PHE A 28 -1.88 -6.71 4.30
C PHE A 28 -1.09 -6.32 3.05
N GLU A 29 -1.39 -7.02 1.96
CA GLU A 29 -0.94 -6.71 0.62
C GLU A 29 -2.16 -6.38 -0.25
N LEU A 30 -2.16 -5.18 -0.83
CA LEU A 30 -3.08 -4.77 -1.87
C LEU A 30 -2.36 -4.84 -3.22
N THR A 31 -2.87 -5.64 -4.15
CA THR A 31 -2.46 -5.63 -5.56
C THR A 31 -3.57 -5.01 -6.40
N VAL A 32 -3.25 -4.02 -7.23
CA VAL A 32 -4.21 -3.31 -8.10
C VAL A 32 -3.69 -3.29 -9.54
N THR A 33 -4.59 -3.57 -10.47
CA THR A 33 -4.42 -3.39 -11.92
C THR A 33 -5.60 -2.56 -12.45
N SER A 34 -5.56 -2.20 -13.73
CA SER A 34 -6.71 -1.57 -14.40
C SER A 34 -7.97 -2.45 -14.46
N LYS A 35 -7.87 -3.75 -14.12
CA LYS A 35 -8.94 -4.73 -14.28
C LYS A 35 -9.45 -5.32 -12.96
N GLU A 36 -8.58 -5.43 -11.97
CA GLU A 36 -8.92 -6.04 -10.68
C GLU A 36 -8.05 -5.50 -9.55
N ALA A 37 -8.58 -5.64 -8.34
CA ALA A 37 -7.87 -5.43 -7.09
C ALA A 37 -7.99 -6.70 -6.24
N ARG A 38 -6.91 -7.01 -5.51
CA ARG A 38 -6.85 -8.11 -4.53
C ARG A 38 -6.27 -7.59 -3.23
N LEU A 39 -6.93 -7.88 -2.12
CA LEU A 39 -6.46 -7.59 -0.78
C LEU A 39 -6.24 -8.91 -0.02
N VAL A 40 -5.00 -9.17 0.37
CA VAL A 40 -4.62 -10.31 1.22
C VAL A 40 -4.26 -9.77 2.60
N VAL A 41 -4.92 -10.26 3.65
CA VAL A 41 -4.64 -9.90 5.04
C VAL A 41 -3.96 -11.09 5.70
N ASP A 42 -2.85 -10.85 6.39
CA ASP A 42 -2.12 -11.86 7.13
C ASP A 42 -1.78 -11.44 8.57
N SER A 43 -1.47 -12.44 9.39
CA SER A 43 -0.94 -12.27 10.73
C SER A 43 0.15 -13.30 10.97
N TYR A 44 1.38 -12.85 11.20
CA TYR A 44 2.54 -13.74 11.38
C TYR A 44 2.71 -14.78 10.25
N GLY A 45 2.33 -14.42 9.02
CA GLY A 45 2.40 -15.31 7.86
C GLY A 45 1.20 -16.23 7.66
N GLU A 46 0.21 -16.23 8.56
CA GLU A 46 -1.08 -16.89 8.35
C GLU A 46 -2.01 -15.96 7.56
N ILE A 47 -2.53 -16.43 6.42
CA ILE A 47 -3.54 -15.69 5.64
C ILE A 47 -4.88 -15.78 6.37
N LEU A 48 -5.40 -14.62 6.78
CA LEU A 48 -6.68 -14.50 7.46
C LEU A 48 -7.81 -14.12 6.50
N ALA A 49 -7.50 -13.40 5.42
CA ALA A 49 -8.45 -13.05 4.38
C ALA A 49 -7.77 -12.91 3.01
N ASP A 50 -8.50 -13.23 1.95
CA ASP A 50 -8.11 -13.03 0.55
C ASP A 50 -9.36 -12.62 -0.24
N ALA A 51 -9.46 -11.32 -0.53
CA ALA A 51 -10.61 -10.72 -1.20
C ALA A 51 -10.19 -10.18 -2.58
N LYS A 52 -11.09 -10.28 -3.56
CA LYS A 52 -10.90 -9.77 -4.92
C LYS A 52 -12.13 -9.06 -5.42
N THR A 53 -11.93 -8.05 -6.26
CA THR A 53 -12.99 -7.36 -6.97
C THR A 53 -12.53 -6.89 -8.35
N ALA A 54 -13.45 -6.91 -9.32
CA ALA A 54 -13.24 -6.35 -10.66
C ALA A 54 -13.76 -4.90 -10.78
N GLU A 55 -14.42 -4.38 -9.74
CA GLU A 55 -15.01 -3.02 -9.71
C GLU A 55 -13.96 -1.94 -9.43
N VAL A 56 -12.89 -1.90 -10.25
CA VAL A 56 -11.72 -1.06 -10.00
C VAL A 56 -11.63 0.20 -10.84
N GLU A 57 -12.47 0.33 -11.88
CA GLU A 57 -12.30 1.37 -12.90
C GLU A 57 -12.23 2.78 -12.30
N GLN A 58 -13.15 3.13 -11.41
CA GLN A 58 -13.15 4.45 -10.76
C GLN A 58 -11.92 4.65 -9.87
N ALA A 59 -11.55 3.64 -9.07
CA ALA A 59 -10.37 3.69 -8.20
C ALA A 59 -9.09 3.86 -9.02
N TRP A 60 -8.96 3.09 -10.11
CA TRP A 60 -7.83 3.15 -11.04
C TRP A 60 -7.69 4.53 -11.69
N GLN A 61 -8.79 5.13 -12.14
CA GLN A 61 -8.79 6.47 -12.71
C GLN A 61 -8.27 7.51 -11.70
N VAL A 62 -8.75 7.47 -10.46
CA VAL A 62 -8.28 8.39 -9.40
C VAL A 62 -6.79 8.17 -9.11
N MET A 63 -6.36 6.92 -8.94
CA MET A 63 -4.94 6.58 -8.71
C MET A 63 -4.05 7.04 -9.87
N SER A 64 -4.50 6.85 -11.11
CA SER A 64 -3.76 7.25 -12.31
C SER A 64 -3.63 8.77 -12.41
N GLN A 65 -4.70 9.53 -12.15
CA GLN A 65 -4.69 11.00 -12.17
C GLN A 65 -3.82 11.60 -11.06
N THR A 66 -3.77 10.94 -9.90
CA THR A 66 -3.02 11.39 -8.72
C THR A 66 -1.61 10.79 -8.64
N TYR A 67 -1.23 9.89 -9.55
CA TYR A 67 0.10 9.27 -9.62
C TYR A 67 1.28 10.25 -9.51
N PRO A 68 1.26 11.44 -10.15
CA PRO A 68 2.35 12.42 -10.01
C PRO A 68 2.57 12.92 -8.58
N SER A 69 1.57 12.82 -7.68
CA SER A 69 1.74 13.19 -6.26
C SER A 69 2.82 12.36 -5.55
N LEU A 70 3.10 11.16 -6.05
CA LEU A 70 4.13 10.29 -5.51
C LEU A 70 5.56 10.75 -5.86
N ASP A 71 5.75 11.69 -6.82
CA ASP A 71 7.09 12.17 -7.22
C ASP A 71 7.71 13.10 -6.17
N ALA A 72 6.87 13.74 -5.37
CA ALA A 72 7.27 14.70 -4.36
C ALA A 72 7.35 14.12 -2.94
N LEU A 73 7.38 12.78 -2.80
CA LEU A 73 7.41 12.15 -1.48
C LEU A 73 8.74 12.47 -0.77
N PRO A 74 8.71 13.15 0.39
CA PRO A 74 9.92 13.42 1.17
C PRO A 74 10.30 12.16 1.95
N VAL A 75 10.92 11.20 1.26
CA VAL A 75 11.37 9.96 1.89
C VAL A 75 12.70 10.20 2.59
N VAL A 76 12.69 10.08 3.91
CA VAL A 76 13.89 10.10 4.74
C VAL A 76 14.21 8.67 5.13
N LYS A 77 15.43 8.23 4.82
CA LYS A 77 15.93 6.94 5.29
C LYS A 77 16.13 7.03 6.80
N SER A 78 15.48 6.16 7.57
CA SER A 78 15.74 6.08 9.01
C SER A 78 17.16 5.57 9.23
N GLU A 79 17.99 6.33 9.96
CA GLU A 79 19.36 5.92 10.34
C GLU A 79 19.39 5.04 11.59
N LEU A 80 18.29 5.02 12.35
CA LEU A 80 18.14 4.24 13.57
C LEU A 80 17.39 2.95 13.24
N GLY A 81 18.01 1.81 13.53
CA GLY A 81 17.34 0.50 13.46
C GLY A 81 16.10 0.52 14.34
N CYS A 82 14.93 0.56 13.70
CA CYS A 82 13.68 0.69 14.41
C CYS A 82 13.24 -0.68 14.94
N VAL A 83 13.08 -0.79 16.25
CA VAL A 83 12.41 -1.93 16.87
C VAL A 83 10.97 -1.53 17.13
N GLY A 84 10.04 -2.15 16.41
CA GLY A 84 8.60 -1.99 16.62
C GLY A 84 7.90 -0.84 15.88
N GLY A 85 8.47 -0.35 14.78
CA GLY A 85 7.76 0.52 13.85
C GLY A 85 6.86 -0.26 12.89
N THR A 86 5.84 0.40 12.35
CA THR A 86 5.13 -0.07 11.15
C THR A 86 5.96 0.27 9.91
N SER A 87 5.77 -0.48 8.84
CA SER A 87 6.37 -0.15 7.55
C SER A 87 5.36 -0.24 6.42
N ARG A 88 5.60 0.58 5.40
CA ARG A 88 4.83 0.60 4.17
C ARG A 88 5.75 0.43 2.99
N TRP A 89 5.29 -0.34 2.01
CA TRP A 89 6.02 -0.54 0.78
C TRP A 89 5.09 -0.37 -0.41
N LEU A 90 5.51 0.43 -1.38
CA LEU A 90 4.80 0.64 -2.62
C LEU A 90 5.72 0.31 -3.79
N LYS A 91 5.28 -0.63 -4.63
CA LYS A 91 5.94 -0.98 -5.88
C LYS A 91 4.99 -0.83 -7.05
N ILE A 92 5.43 -0.15 -8.09
CA ILE A 92 4.67 0.03 -9.33
C ILE A 92 5.53 -0.48 -10.47
N THR A 93 4.99 -1.40 -11.26
CA THR A 93 5.70 -2.02 -12.39
C THR A 93 4.87 -1.93 -13.66
N GLN A 94 5.55 -1.86 -14.80
CA GLN A 94 4.98 -2.00 -16.13
C GLN A 94 5.76 -3.08 -16.88
N GLY A 95 5.19 -4.28 -16.99
CA GLY A 95 5.90 -5.46 -17.47
C GLY A 95 7.15 -5.76 -16.61
N LYS A 96 8.34 -5.57 -17.19
CA LYS A 96 9.63 -5.78 -16.48
C LYS A 96 10.22 -4.48 -15.90
N THR A 97 9.63 -3.33 -16.20
CA THR A 97 10.13 -2.03 -15.77
C THR A 97 9.55 -1.70 -14.41
N VAL A 98 10.41 -1.32 -13.46
CA VAL A 98 9.98 -0.75 -12.18
C VAL A 98 9.82 0.76 -12.38
N LEU A 99 8.58 1.25 -12.23
CA LEU A 99 8.27 2.68 -12.32
C LEU A 99 8.52 3.37 -10.97
N LYS A 100 8.13 2.71 -9.87
CA LYS A 100 8.39 3.15 -8.50
C LYS A 100 8.67 1.97 -7.58
N ASP A 101 9.55 2.18 -6.60
CA ASP A 101 9.83 1.27 -5.50
C ASP A 101 10.17 2.13 -4.28
N ILE A 102 9.21 2.26 -3.36
CA ILE A 102 9.29 3.15 -2.21
C ILE A 102 9.05 2.32 -0.95
N ALA A 103 10.01 2.35 -0.04
CA ALA A 103 9.88 1.78 1.30
C ALA A 103 9.89 2.92 2.33
N LEU A 104 8.89 2.94 3.21
CA LEU A 104 8.75 3.88 4.29
C LEU A 104 8.72 3.11 5.61
N ASP A 105 9.64 3.45 6.51
CA ASP A 105 9.59 3.01 7.90
C ASP A 105 9.02 4.15 8.74
N GLU A 106 8.03 3.85 9.57
CA GLU A 106 7.48 4.78 10.56
C GLU A 106 8.13 4.55 11.90
N CYS A 107 9.04 5.47 12.23
CA CYS A 107 9.75 5.45 13.49
C CYS A 107 9.78 6.85 14.07
N GLY A 108 9.13 7.06 15.22
CA GLY A 108 9.17 8.35 15.90
C GLY A 108 8.64 9.53 15.07
N GLY A 109 7.68 9.30 14.18
CA GLY A 109 7.09 10.34 13.31
C GLY A 109 7.90 10.65 12.03
N VAL A 110 8.98 9.92 11.78
CA VAL A 110 9.73 10.02 10.52
C VAL A 110 8.85 9.51 9.38
N ASN A 111 8.82 10.24 8.27
CA ASN A 111 8.04 9.95 7.06
C ASN A 111 6.52 10.10 7.17
N ASP A 112 5.94 10.63 8.25
CA ASP A 112 4.48 10.77 8.42
C ASP A 112 3.78 11.42 7.20
N ALA A 113 4.38 12.46 6.63
CA ALA A 113 3.86 13.13 5.43
C ALA A 113 3.89 12.22 4.19
N ALA A 114 4.99 11.48 3.99
CA ALA A 114 5.15 10.55 2.88
C ALA A 114 4.20 9.34 3.03
N VAL A 115 4.05 8.85 4.25
CA VAL A 115 3.10 7.81 4.66
C VAL A 115 1.68 8.23 4.34
N SER A 116 1.28 9.41 4.80
CA SER A 116 -0.08 9.93 4.60
C SER A 116 -0.39 10.10 3.12
N THR A 117 0.58 10.60 2.34
CA THR A 117 0.44 10.75 0.88
C THR A 117 0.34 9.38 0.19
N MET A 118 1.20 8.42 0.54
CA MET A 118 1.16 7.07 -0.02
C MET A 118 -0.15 6.35 0.31
N ALA A 119 -0.59 6.39 1.57
CA ALA A 119 -1.84 5.80 2.03
C ALA A 119 -3.05 6.45 1.36
N GLY A 120 -3.07 7.78 1.26
CA GLY A 120 -4.12 8.52 0.56
C GLY A 120 -4.16 8.23 -0.94
N TRP A 121 -3.02 7.95 -1.56
CA TRP A 121 -2.96 7.58 -2.98
C TRP A 121 -3.55 6.18 -3.26
N VAL A 122 -3.34 5.20 -2.37
CA VAL A 122 -3.94 3.85 -2.51
C VAL A 122 -5.37 3.73 -1.97
N ASP A 123 -5.83 4.70 -1.18
CA ASP A 123 -7.14 4.70 -0.50
C ASP A 123 -8.34 4.42 -1.43
N PRO A 124 -8.42 4.95 -2.67
CA PRO A 124 -9.52 4.63 -3.58
C PRO A 124 -9.67 3.13 -3.86
N ALA A 125 -8.55 2.39 -3.95
CA ALA A 125 -8.57 0.95 -4.16
C ALA A 125 -8.77 0.17 -2.86
N LEU A 126 -8.25 0.66 -1.73
CA LEU A 126 -8.51 0.04 -0.41
C LEU A 126 -10.00 0.08 -0.04
N LYS A 127 -10.70 1.18 -0.37
CA LYS A 127 -12.13 1.36 -0.10
C LYS A 127 -13.05 0.43 -0.89
N LEU A 128 -12.52 -0.31 -1.86
CA LEU A 128 -13.27 -1.37 -2.54
C LEU A 128 -13.48 -2.61 -1.66
N PHE A 129 -12.77 -2.69 -0.54
CA PHE A 129 -12.84 -3.80 0.40
C PHE A 129 -13.44 -3.36 1.73
N PRO A 130 -14.09 -4.27 2.48
CA PRO A 130 -14.40 -4.03 3.88
C PRO A 130 -13.13 -3.71 4.68
N ALA A 131 -13.28 -2.99 5.79
CA ALA A 131 -12.17 -2.71 6.68
C ALA A 131 -11.47 -4.00 7.13
N VAL A 132 -10.15 -3.95 7.34
CA VAL A 132 -9.34 -5.11 7.77
C VAL A 132 -9.91 -5.77 9.03
N ALA A 133 -10.42 -4.98 9.98
CA ALA A 133 -11.06 -5.49 11.19
C ALA A 133 -12.34 -6.32 10.94
N VAL A 134 -13.01 -6.10 9.80
CA VAL A 134 -14.16 -6.88 9.35
C VAL A 134 -13.71 -8.15 8.62
N LEU A 135 -12.65 -8.04 7.80
CA LEU A 135 -12.12 -9.17 7.04
C LEU A 135 -11.38 -10.19 7.90
N ALA A 136 -10.67 -9.71 8.94
CA ALA A 136 -9.86 -10.51 9.84
C ALA A 136 -10.12 -10.09 11.29
N PRO A 137 -11.32 -10.42 11.83
CA PRO A 137 -11.68 -10.07 13.19
C PRO A 137 -10.72 -10.72 14.20
N SER A 138 -10.57 -10.06 15.34
CA SER A 138 -9.81 -10.50 16.52
C SER A 138 -10.57 -11.56 17.32
#